data_AF-A0A535D9H2-F1
#
_entry.id   AF-A0A535D9H2-F1
#
_cell.length_a   1.000
_cell.length_b   1.000
_cell.length_c   1.000
_cell.angle_alpha   90.00
_cell.angle_beta   90.00
_cell.angle_gamma   90.00
#
_symmetry.space_group_name_H-M   'P 1'
#
loop_
_entity.id
_entity.type
_entity.pdbx_description
1 polymer ?
#
loop_
_entity_poly.entity_id
_entity_poly.type
_entity_poly.pdbx_seq_one_letter_code
_entity_poly.pdbx_strand_id
1 'polypeptide(L)' 'AFKLKAGAVSPIVETPFGFHLIKVHERRGPRTAPLVEVSGQIKDFLTQGQREQKLEQFVAQVKTKSKVEILV' A
#
# COMPACT_ATOMS: atom_id res chain seq x y z
N ALA A 1 11.22 3.29 -10.46
CA ALA A 1 12.21 2.18 -10.52
C ALA A 1 12.01 1.26 -11.74
N PHE A 2 10.85 0.61 -11.92
CA PHE A 2 10.65 -0.45 -12.93
C PHE A 2 10.79 -0.05 -14.42
N LYS A 3 10.84 1.25 -14.75
CA LYS A 3 11.10 1.73 -16.12
C LYS A 3 12.59 1.76 -16.49
N LEU A 4 13.50 1.67 -15.51
CA LEU A 4 14.94 1.73 -15.75
C LEU A 4 15.46 0.41 -16.31
N LYS A 5 16.51 0.49 -17.13
CA LYS A 5 17.28 -0.66 -17.62
C LYS A 5 18.22 -1.16 -16.52
N ALA A 6 18.60 -2.44 -16.59
CA ALA A 6 19.66 -2.96 -15.73
C ALA A 6 20.96 -2.14 -15.93
N GLY A 7 21.66 -1.86 -14.84
CA GLY A 7 22.85 -1.00 -14.78
C GLY A 7 22.56 0.51 -14.66
N ALA A 8 21.32 0.97 -14.88
CA ALA A 8 20.99 2.40 -14.88
C ALA A 8 20.75 2.96 -13.47
N VAL A 9 21.09 4.24 -13.30
CA VAL A 9 20.79 5.03 -12.10
C VAL A 9 19.58 5.93 -12.36
N SER A 10 18.66 6.04 -11.41
CA SER A 10 17.47 6.88 -11.50
C SER A 10 17.80 8.36 -11.34
N PRO A 11 16.96 9.28 -11.84
CA PRO A 11 16.90 10.62 -11.25
C PRO A 11 16.51 10.55 -9.77
N ILE A 12 16.70 11.64 -9.03
CA ILE A 12 16.33 11.72 -7.61
C ILE A 12 14.82 11.51 -7.47
N VAL A 13 14.41 10.62 -6.56
CA VAL A 13 13.01 10.32 -6.23
C VAL A 13 12.71 10.88 -4.85
N GLU A 14 11.75 11.80 -4.76
CA GLU A 14 11.28 12.33 -3.49
C GLU A 14 10.18 11.43 -2.91
N THR A 15 10.26 11.20 -1.60
CA THR A 15 9.29 10.44 -0.81
C THR A 15 9.12 11.14 0.54
N PRO A 16 8.13 10.77 1.38
CA PRO A 16 8.03 11.31 2.74
C PRO A 16 9.27 11.08 3.61
N PHE A 17 10.12 10.11 3.25
CA PHE A 17 11.38 9.83 3.92
C PHE A 17 12.57 10.65 3.37
N GLY A 18 12.35 11.57 2.42
CA GLY A 18 13.38 12.38 1.76
C GLY A 18 13.71 11.88 0.34
N PHE A 19 14.96 12.09 -0.08
CA PHE A 19 15.42 11.86 -1.45
C PHE A 19 16.10 10.50 -1.64
N HIS A 20 15.71 9.78 -2.68
CA HIS A 20 16.21 8.45 -3.02
C HIS A 20 16.94 8.47 -4.38
N LEU A 21 18.11 7.86 -4.44
CA LEU A 21 18.83 7.57 -5.68
C LEU A 21 18.87 6.05 -5.90
N ILE A 22 18.32 5.57 -7.02
CA ILE A 22 18.08 4.13 -7.23
C ILE A 22 18.99 3.63 -8.35
N LYS A 23 19.88 2.68 -8.05
CA LYS A 23 20.66 1.94 -9.05
C LYS A 23 20.05 0.56 -9.28
N VAL A 24 19.66 0.25 -10.52
CA VAL A 24 19.12 -1.06 -10.88
C VAL A 24 20.29 -1.99 -11.21
N HIS A 25 20.53 -3.00 -10.39
CA HIS A 25 21.57 -4.00 -10.67
C HIS A 25 21.12 -5.04 -11.70
N GLU A 26 19.94 -5.60 -11.50
CA GLU A 26 19.38 -6.65 -12.34
C GLU A 26 17.88 -6.41 -12.54
N ARG A 27 17.35 -6.87 -13.68
CA ARG A 27 15.92 -6.85 -13.95
C ARG A 27 15.46 -8.23 -14.34
N ARG A 28 14.67 -8.85 -13.47
CA ARG A 28 13.92 -10.07 -13.78
C ARG A 28 12.67 -9.70 -14.56
N GLY A 29 12.31 -10.51 -15.56
CA GLY A 29 11.15 -10.28 -16.42
C GLY A 29 9.84 -10.25 -15.63
N PRO A 30 8.80 -9.56 -16.13
CA PRO A 30 7.49 -9.60 -15.49
C PRO A 30 6.95 -11.03 -15.49
N ARG A 31 6.50 -11.49 -14.33
CA ARG A 31 5.81 -12.77 -14.18
C ARG A 31 4.47 -12.49 -13.53
N THR A 32 3.41 -12.99 -14.15
CA THR A 32 2.10 -13.06 -13.50
C THR A 32 2.11 -14.24 -12.55
N ALA A 33 1.95 -13.98 -11.26
CA ALA A 33 1.82 -15.05 -10.28
C ALA A 33 0.50 -15.81 -10.52
N PRO A 34 0.49 -17.16 -10.60
CA PRO A 34 -0.73 -17.93 -10.70
C PRO A 34 -1.66 -17.67 -9.53
N LEU A 35 -2.97 -17.65 -9.77
CA LEU A 35 -3.98 -17.40 -8.74
C LEU A 35 -3.82 -18.33 -7.53
N VAL A 36 -3.46 -19.60 -7.75
CA VAL A 36 -3.25 -20.59 -6.68
C VAL A 36 -2.18 -20.12 -5.68
N GLU A 37 -1.09 -19.52 -6.17
CA GLU A 37 0.05 -19.06 -5.37
C GLU A 37 -0.28 -17.84 -4.50
N VAL A 38 -1.13 -16.94 -5.01
CA VAL A 38 -1.45 -15.67 -4.34
C VAL A 38 -2.85 -15.62 -3.72
N SER A 39 -3.66 -16.66 -3.89
CA SER A 39 -5.06 -16.71 -3.42
C SER A 39 -5.21 -16.44 -1.92
N GLY A 40 -4.32 -16.99 -1.09
CA GLY A 40 -4.29 -16.75 0.35
C GLY A 40 -4.05 -15.27 0.68
N GLN A 41 -3.02 -14.67 0.07
CA GLN A 41 -2.69 -13.25 0.25
C GLN A 41 -3.82 -12.34 -0.20
N ILE A 42 -4.47 -12.65 -1.33
CA ILE A 42 -5.62 -11.90 -1.83
C ILE A 42 -6.80 -11.98 -0.84
N LYS A 43 -7.09 -13.17 -0.31
CA LYS A 43 -8.16 -13.36 0.67
C LYS A 43 -7.92 -12.54 1.93
N ASP A 44 -6.70 -12.56 2.45
CA ASP A 44 -6.34 -11.81 3.65
C ASP A 44 -6.44 -10.30 3.40
N PHE A 45 -5.91 -9.82 2.27
CA PHE A 45 -6.01 -8.43 1.86
C PHE A 45 -7.46 -7.95 1.76
N LEU A 46 -8.33 -8.71 1.10
CA LEU A 46 -9.75 -8.37 0.95
C LEU A 46 -10.48 -8.40 2.31
N THR A 47 -10.17 -9.37 3.16
CA THR A 47 -10.80 -9.50 4.48
C THR A 47 -10.41 -8.34 5.39
N GLN A 48 -9.14 -7.94 5.37
CA GLN A 48 -8.66 -6.79 6.14
C GLN A 48 -9.28 -5.48 5.64
N GLY A 49 -9.30 -5.24 4.32
CA GLY A 49 -9.90 -4.04 3.75
C GLY A 49 -11.40 -3.92 4.09
N GLN A 50 -12.16 -5.02 4.00
CA GLN A 50 -13.56 -5.02 4.41
C GLN A 50 -13.75 -4.77 5.91
N ARG A 51 -12.85 -5.28 6.75
CA ARG A 51 -12.89 -5.05 8.19
C ARG A 51 -12.65 -3.59 8.54
N GLU A 52 -11.64 -2.97 7.93
CA GLU A 52 -11.31 -1.56 8.10
C GLU A 52 -12.48 -0.68 7.66
N GLN A 53 -13.08 -0.96 6.50
CA GLN A 53 -14.25 -0.22 6.02
C GLN A 53 -15.45 -0.32 6.98
N LYS A 54 -15.75 -1.52 7.48
CA LYS A 54 -16.83 -1.71 8.46
C LYS A 54 -16.53 -1.02 9.79
N LEU A 55 -15.27 -1.05 10.23
CA LEU A 55 -14.84 -0.37 11.44
C LEU A 55 -15.00 1.15 11.29
N GLU A 56 -14.59 1.72 10.16
CA GLU A 56 -14.74 3.14 9.88
C GLU A 56 -16.22 3.54 9.87
N GLN A 57 -17.08 2.75 9.22
CA GLN A 57 -18.54 2.96 9.24
C GLN A 57 -19.12 2.89 10.66
N PHE A 58 -18.67 1.93 11.47
CA PHE A 58 -19.10 1.81 12.86
C PHE A 58 -18.64 2.99 13.71
N VAL A 59 -17.37 3.39 13.59
CA VAL A 59 -16.82 4.58 14.27
C VAL A 59 -17.57 5.84 13.85
N ALA A 60 -17.88 6.00 12.56
CA ALA A 60 -18.68 7.12 12.07
C ALA A 60 -20.06 7.13 12.72
N GLN A 61 -20.76 5.99 12.76
CA GLN A 61 -22.08 5.90 13.41
C GLN A 61 -22.03 6.22 14.91
N VAL A 62 -21.01 5.73 15.63
CA VAL A 62 -20.83 6.01 17.06
C VAL A 62 -20.52 7.49 17.29
N LYS A 63 -19.65 8.09 16.46
CA LYS A 63 -19.33 9.52 16.51
C LYS A 63 -20.57 10.39 16.27
N THR A 64 -21.44 10.04 15.31
CA THR A 64 -22.68 10.80 15.06
C THR A 64 -23.68 10.69 16.22
N LYS A 65 -23.71 9.55 16.91
CA LYS A 65 -24.62 9.30 18.03
C LYS A 65 -24.11 9.82 19.38
N SER A 66 -22.86 10.31 19.45
CA SER A 66 -22.20 10.66 20.70
C SER A 66 -21.72 12.11 20.67
N LYS A 67 -21.86 12.82 21.79
CA LYS A 67 -21.31 14.18 21.93
C LYS A 67 -19.79 14.06 22.09
N VAL A 68 -19.03 14.33 21.03
CA VAL A 68 -17.56 14.34 21.05
C VAL A 68 -17.09 15.77 21.29
N GLU A 69 -16.56 16.04 22.48
CA GLU A 69 -15.88 17.30 22.80
C GLU A 69 -14.37 17.07 22.73
N ILE A 70 -13.69 17.72 21.79
CA ILE A 70 -12.22 17.74 21.72
C ILE A 70 -11.79 19.06 22.37
N LEU A 71 -11.30 18.99 23.62
CA LEU A 71 -10.56 20.11 24.20
C LEU A 71 -9.17 20.14 23.53
N VAL A 72 -8.90 21.23 22.81
CA VAL A 72 -7.56 21.63 22.38
C VAL A 72 -6.99 22.59 23.41
#